data_AF-A0A4Q3F621-F1
#
_entry.id   AF-A0A4Q3F621-F1
#
_cell.length_a   1.000
_cell.length_b   1.000
_cell.length_c   1.000
_cell.angle_alpha   90.00
_cell.angle_beta   90.00
_cell.angle_gamma   90.00
#
_symmetry.space_group_name_H-M   'P 1'
#
loop_
_entity.id
_entity.type
_entity.pdbx_description
1 polymer ?
#
loop_
_entity_poly.entity_id
_entity_poly.type
_entity_poly.pdbx_seq_one_letter_code
_entity_poly.pdbx_strand_id
1 'polypeptide(L)' 'MAPGILLTFIIGYFLVLILISWLTSRKSSGDNDAFFVANRNSKWYLVAFGMIGTALSGVTFISVPG' A
#
# COMPACT_ATOMS: atom_id res chain seq x y z
N MET A 1 25.35 3.22 13.84
CA MET A 1 24.08 2.63 13.33
C MET A 1 24.39 2.01 11.99
N ALA A 2 24.22 0.70 11.81
CA ALA A 2 24.69 0.01 10.60
C ALA A 2 23.80 0.38 9.39
N PRO A 3 24.31 1.13 8.39
CA PRO A 3 23.52 1.59 7.25
C PRO A 3 22.91 0.45 6.44
N GLY A 4 23.54 -0.73 6.47
CA GLY A 4 23.04 -1.94 5.82
C GLY A 4 21.67 -2.38 6.34
N ILE A 5 21.38 -2.24 7.63
CA ILE A 5 20.10 -2.67 8.22
C ILE A 5 18.95 -1.83 7.66
N LEU A 6 19.10 -0.50 7.62
CA LEU A 6 18.09 0.42 7.09
C LEU A 6 17.80 0.12 5.61
N LEU A 7 18.86 -0.09 4.83
CA LEU A 7 18.75 -0.38 3.41
C LEU A 7 18.03 -1.71 3.13
N THR A 8 18.26 -2.74 3.96
CA THR A 8 17.51 -4.00 3.89
C THR A 8 16.01 -3.80 4.16
N PHE A 9 15.63 -2.99 5.15
CA PHE A 9 14.23 -2.70 5.42
C PHE A 9 13.54 -1.99 4.26
N ILE A 10 14.19 -0.99 3.66
CA ILE A 10 13.64 -0.27 2.50
C ILE A 10 13.42 -1.23 1.33
N ILE A 11 14.45 -1.99 0.95
CA ILE A 11 14.35 -2.93 -0.18
C ILE A 11 13.29 -4.00 0.10
N GLY A 12 13.29 -4.58 1.30
CA GLY A 12 12.31 -5.59 1.70
C GLY A 12 10.88 -5.07 1.61
N TYR A 13 10.63 -3.84 2.08
CA TYR A 13 9.31 -3.21 1.99
C TYR A 13 8.82 -3.07 0.55
N PHE A 14 9.64 -2.52 -0.35
CA PHE A 14 9.26 -2.36 -1.75
C PHE A 14 9.08 -3.70 -2.48
N LEU A 15 9.92 -4.71 -2.19
CA LEU A 15 9.75 -6.05 -2.76
C LEU A 15 8.41 -6.69 -2.36
N VAL A 16 8.01 -6.54 -1.09
CA VAL A 16 6.70 -7.03 -0.62
C VAL A 16 5.56 -6.32 -1.35
N LEU A 17 5.63 -4.99 -1.50
CA LEU A 17 4.60 -4.24 -2.23
C LEU A 17 4.50 -4.68 -3.70
N ILE A 18 5.64 -4.85 -4.39
CA ILE A 18 5.68 -5.29 -5.79
C ILE A 18 5.12 -6.71 -5.91
N LEU A 19 5.46 -7.61 -5.00
CA LEU A 19 4.95 -8.99 -4.98
C LEU A 19 3.43 -9.01 -4.82
N ILE A 20 2.88 -8.24 -3.88
CA ILE A 20 1.42 -8.13 -3.67
C ILE A 20 0.74 -7.57 -4.92
N SER A 21 1.30 -6.50 -5.50
CA SER A 21 0.78 -5.87 -6.72
C SER A 21 0.76 -6.85 -7.89
N TRP A 22 1.83 -7.63 -8.09
CA TRP A 22 1.93 -8.61 -9.16
C TRP A 22 0.94 -9.76 -9.00
N LEU A 23 0.79 -10.29 -7.78
CA LEU A 23 -0.19 -11.34 -7.47
C LEU A 23 -1.64 -10.84 -7.67
N THR A 24 -1.92 -9.60 -7.29
CA THR A 24 -3.27 -9.01 -7.37
C THR A 24 -3.63 -8.61 -8.81
N SER A 25 -2.67 -8.02 -9.55
CA SER A 25 -2.87 -7.56 -10.92
C SER A 25 -3.30 -8.70 -11.85
N ARG A 26 -2.71 -9.89 -11.73
CA ARG A 26 -3.07 -11.08 -12.52
C ARG A 26 -4.51 -11.53 -12.35
N LYS A 27 -5.14 -11.26 -11.20
CA LYS A 27 -6.51 -11.68 -10.92
C LYS A 27 -7.56 -10.74 -11.55
N SER A 28 -7.16 -9.52 -11.90
CA SER A 28 -8.07 -8.44 -12.32
C SER A 28 -7.64 -7.75 -13.62
N SER A 29 -6.74 -8.35 -14.43
CA SER A 29 -6.05 -7.71 -15.56
C SER A 29 -6.92 -7.23 -16.74
N GLY A 30 -8.24 -7.20 -16.62
CA GLY A 30 -9.15 -6.70 -17.65
C GLY A 30 -10.52 -6.22 -17.14
N ASP A 31 -10.68 -6.04 -15.82
CA ASP A 31 -11.99 -5.75 -15.22
C ASP A 31 -12.01 -4.35 -14.58
N ASN A 32 -12.63 -3.40 -15.29
CA ASN A 32 -12.79 -2.01 -14.85
C ASN A 32 -13.61 -1.92 -13.55
N ASP A 33 -14.61 -2.79 -13.38
CA ASP A 33 -15.45 -2.80 -12.17
C ASP A 33 -14.65 -3.29 -10.96
N ALA A 34 -13.71 -4.21 -11.16
CA ALA A 34 -12.76 -4.61 -10.13
C ALA A 34 -11.77 -3.50 -9.77
N PHE A 35 -11.32 -2.70 -10.75
CA PHE A 35 -10.38 -1.60 -10.53
C PHE A 35 -11.03 -0.42 -9.78
N PHE A 36 -12.22 0.03 -10.20
CA PHE A 36 -12.87 1.21 -9.63
C PHE A 36 -13.76 0.90 -8.42
N VAL A 37 -14.47 -0.23 -8.44
CA VAL A 37 -15.53 -0.53 -7.45
C VAL A 37 -15.22 -1.78 -6.63
N ALA A 38 -14.06 -2.42 -6.85
CA ALA A 38 -13.70 -3.69 -6.21
C ALA A 38 -14.82 -4.74 -6.32
N ASN A 39 -15.51 -4.78 -7.47
CA ASN A 39 -16.67 -5.63 -7.74
C ASN A 39 -17.76 -5.56 -6.65
N ARG A 40 -17.95 -4.37 -6.05
CA ARG A 40 -18.90 -4.10 -4.94
C ARG A 40 -18.72 -5.03 -3.73
N ASN A 41 -17.57 -5.69 -3.59
CA ASN A 41 -17.25 -6.63 -2.52
C ASN A 41 -16.14 -6.09 -1.61
N SER A 42 -16.17 -4.79 -1.34
CA SER A 42 -15.21 -4.10 -0.49
C SER A 42 -15.68 -4.12 0.97
N LYS A 43 -14.98 -4.88 1.82
CA LYS A 43 -15.28 -4.90 3.25
C LYS A 43 -14.96 -3.54 3.88
N TRP A 44 -15.90 -2.98 4.64
CA TRP A 44 -15.82 -1.61 5.17
C TRP A 44 -14.53 -1.32 5.95
N TYR A 45 -14.02 -2.29 6.72
CA TYR A 45 -12.81 -2.09 7.53
C TYR A 45 -11.54 -1.98 6.65
N LEU A 46 -11.46 -2.75 5.56
CA LEU A 46 -10.33 -2.64 4.62
C LEU A 46 -10.33 -1.28 3.93
N VAL A 47 -11.51 -0.80 3.56
CA VAL A 47 -11.69 0.54 2.99
C VAL A 47 -11.28 1.62 3.99
N ALA A 48 -11.70 1.50 5.25
CA ALA A 48 -11.37 2.45 6.30
C ALA A 48 -9.84 2.55 6.53
N PHE A 49 -9.15 1.41 6.62
CA PHE A 49 -7.68 1.40 6.73
C PHE A 49 -7.00 2.04 5.51
N GLY A 50 -7.50 1.74 4.30
CA GLY A 50 -7.01 2.36 3.07
C GLY A 50 -7.18 3.89 3.08
N MET A 51 -8.35 4.37 3.46
CA MET A 51 -8.65 5.81 3.53
C MET A 51 -7.76 6.54 4.54
N ILE A 52 -7.54 5.99 5.73
CA ILE A 52 -6.62 6.56 6.73
C ILE A 52 -5.20 6.62 6.15
N GLY A 53 -4.75 5.54 5.52
CA GLY A 53 -3.43 5.48 4.88
C GLY A 53 -3.24 6.51 3.77
N THR A 54 -4.27 6.81 2.98
CA THR A 54 -4.21 7.85 1.94
C THR A 54 -4.24 9.27 2.49
N ALA A 55 -4.85 9.49 3.65
CA ALA A 55 -4.93 10.80 4.28
C ALA A 55 -3.60 11.18 4.96
N LEU A 56 -2.83 10.18 5.42
CA LEU A 56 -1.49 10.36 5.97
C LEU A 56 -0.46 10.41 4.83
N SER A 57 0.45 11.37 4.86
CA SER A 57 1.44 11.55 3.81
C SER A 57 2.85 11.69 4.40
N GLY A 58 3.89 11.61 3.55
CA GLY A 58 5.27 11.80 4.02
C GLY A 58 5.45 13.14 4.75
N VAL A 59 4.76 14.19 4.30
CA VAL A 59 4.79 15.48 5.00
C VAL A 59 4.21 15.38 6.39
N THR A 60 3.13 14.63 6.65
CA THR A 60 2.58 14.50 8.01
C THR A 60 3.57 13.84 8.98
N PHE A 61 4.39 12.90 8.52
CA PHE A 61 5.37 12.23 9.39
C PHE A 61 6.66 13.02 9.59
N ILE A 62 7.04 13.82 8.60
CA ILE A 62 8.22 14.71 8.68
C ILE A 62 7.86 15.99 9.44
N SER A 63 6.61 16.45 9.33
CA SER A 63 6.14 17.70 9.92
C SER A 63 5.58 17.58 11.32
N VAL A 64 5.25 16.37 11.80
CA VAL A 64 5.01 16.13 13.23
C VAL A 64 6.40 16.14 13.90
N PRO A 65 6.79 17.23 14.56
CA PRO A 65 7.99 17.24 15.39
C PRO A 65 7.66 16.50 16.68
N GLY A 66 8.67 16.26 17.51
CA GLY A 66 8.49 15.66 18.84
C GLY A 66 7.29 16.18 19.64
#